data_AF-A0A8T1VIX3-F1
#
_entry.id   AF-A0A8T1VIX3-F1
#
_cell.length_a   1.000
_cell.length_b   1.000
_cell.length_c   1.000
_cell.angle_alpha   90.00
_cell.angle_beta   90.00
_cell.angle_gamma   90.00
#
_symmetry.space_group_name_H-M   'P 1'
#
loop_
_entity.id
_entity.type
_entity.pdbx_description
1 polymer ?
#
loop_
_entity_poly.entity_id
_entity_poly.type
_entity_poly.pdbx_seq_one_letter_code
_entity_poly.pdbx_strand_id
1 'polypeptide(L)'
;MGTLITLTQDDLVLVGKFLHGDAADCGVLHMIEILSSSKPSHYLGFKIFVTDSADARLITRRHSVHLEYMGLTRLRTGEVLGYHIMQSVAQPKFRT
;
A
#
# COMPACT_ATOMS: atom_id res chain seq x y z
N MET A 1 15.01 -0.96 -15.02
CA MET A 1 14.62 -0.88 -13.60
C MET A 1 13.09 -0.82 -13.56
N GLY A 2 12.44 -1.87 -13.06
CA GLY A 2 10.97 -1.94 -12.98
C GLY A 2 10.46 -1.35 -11.66
N THR A 3 9.36 -0.60 -11.70
CA THR A 3 8.65 -0.19 -10.48
C THR A 3 7.97 -1.44 -9.89
N LEU A 4 8.21 -1.73 -8.61
CA LEU A 4 7.54 -2.81 -7.91
C LEU A 4 6.14 -2.33 -7.47
N ILE A 5 5.10 -3.06 -7.89
CA ILE A 5 3.71 -2.69 -7.65
C ILE A 5 3.05 -3.88 -6.98
N THR A 6 2.53 -3.66 -5.77
CA THR A 6 1.95 -4.72 -4.97
C THR A 6 0.47 -4.90 -5.33
N LEU A 7 0.25 -5.71 -6.37
CA LEU A 7 -1.09 -6.05 -6.87
C LEU A 7 -1.65 -7.28 -6.17
N THR A 8 -0.81 -8.19 -5.71
CA THR A 8 -1.23 -9.38 -4.97
C THR A 8 -0.91 -9.24 -3.49
N GLN A 9 -1.57 -10.07 -2.66
CA GLN A 9 -1.22 -10.18 -1.26
C GLN A 9 0.22 -10.65 -1.08
N ASP A 10 0.69 -11.60 -1.89
CA ASP A 10 2.06 -12.11 -1.81
C ASP A 10 3.10 -11.02 -2.08
N ASP A 11 2.89 -10.19 -3.12
CA ASP A 11 3.75 -9.04 -3.40
C ASP A 11 3.73 -8.04 -2.22
N LEU A 12 2.54 -7.81 -1.65
CA LEU A 12 2.37 -6.89 -0.53
C LEU A 12 3.04 -7.39 0.74
N VAL A 13 2.98 -8.70 1.02
CA VAL A 13 3.68 -9.32 2.14
C VAL A 13 5.18 -9.22 1.95
N LEU A 14 5.69 -9.49 0.76
CA LEU A 14 7.12 -9.42 0.46
C LEU A 14 7.65 -7.99 0.68
N VAL A 15 6.97 -7.00 0.10
CA VAL A 15 7.35 -5.58 0.24
C VAL A 15 7.15 -5.11 1.67
N GLY A 16 6.05 -5.47 2.32
CA GLY A 16 5.75 -5.09 3.69
C GLY A 16 6.79 -5.62 4.67
N LYS A 17 7.18 -6.90 4.55
CA LYS A 17 8.25 -7.48 5.37
C LYS A 17 9.61 -6.85 5.10
N PHE A 18 9.92 -6.53 3.85
CA PHE A 18 11.20 -5.92 3.49
C PHE A 18 11.31 -4.46 3.96
N LEU A 19 10.24 -3.66 3.84
CA LEU A 19 10.26 -2.23 4.14
C LEU A 19 9.89 -1.88 5.59
N HIS A 20 8.95 -2.60 6.20
CA HIS A 20 8.37 -2.23 7.50
C HIS A 20 8.75 -3.19 8.63
N GLY A 21 9.03 -4.46 8.33
CA GLY A 21 9.56 -5.44 9.30
C GLY A 21 8.59 -5.89 10.40
N ASP A 22 7.51 -5.17 10.63
CA ASP A 22 6.51 -5.37 11.69
C ASP A 22 5.11 -5.73 11.17
N ALA A 23 4.95 -5.99 9.88
CA ALA A 23 3.67 -6.42 9.32
C ALA A 23 3.36 -7.87 9.75
N ALA A 24 2.36 -8.03 10.61
CA ALA A 24 1.80 -9.33 11.01
C ALA A 24 0.91 -9.93 9.90
N ASP A 25 0.17 -9.08 9.20
CA ASP A 25 -0.67 -9.46 8.06
C ASP A 25 -0.89 -8.24 7.16
N CYS A 26 -1.21 -8.47 5.89
CA CYS A 26 -1.62 -7.41 4.96
C CYS A 26 -2.44 -7.99 3.81
N GLY A 27 -3.19 -7.12 3.13
CA GLY A 27 -3.98 -7.53 1.98
C GLY A 27 -4.38 -6.38 1.07
N VAL A 28 -4.56 -6.68 -0.22
CA VAL A 28 -5.18 -5.76 -1.17
C VAL A 28 -6.69 -5.93 -1.10
N LEU A 29 -7.40 -4.90 -0.62
CA LEU A 29 -8.85 -4.98 -0.39
C LEU A 29 -9.64 -4.70 -1.67
N HIS A 30 -9.26 -3.66 -2.39
CA HIS A 30 -9.95 -3.25 -3.60
C HIS A 30 -9.08 -2.35 -4.48
N MET A 31 -9.04 -2.61 -5.78
CA MET A 31 -8.36 -1.77 -6.75
C MET A 31 -9.38 -0.88 -7.47
N ILE A 32 -9.17 0.43 -7.43
CA ILE A 32 -9.99 1.41 -8.15
C ILE A 32 -9.40 1.63 -9.54
N GLU A 33 -8.09 1.86 -9.62
CA GLU A 33 -7.37 2.01 -10.88
C GLU A 33 -6.17 1.08 -10.90
N ILE A 34 -6.05 0.34 -12.01
CA ILE A 34 -4.94 -0.57 -12.29
C ILE A 34 -4.10 0.04 -13.41
N LEU A 35 -2.84 -0.36 -13.44
CA LEU A 35 -1.89 -0.12 -14.51
C LEU A 35 -2.55 -0.21 -15.88
N SER A 36 -2.27 0.77 -16.73
CA SER A 36 -2.61 0.72 -18.15
C SER A 36 -1.34 0.83 -18.98
N SER A 37 -1.41 0.46 -20.26
CA SER A 37 -0.31 0.67 -21.21
C SER A 37 0.17 2.11 -21.26
N SER A 38 -0.71 3.08 -20.93
CA SER A 38 -0.37 4.51 -20.84
C SER A 38 0.26 4.94 -19.51
N LYS A 39 0.13 4.14 -18.45
CA LYS A 39 0.60 4.43 -17.09
C LYS A 39 1.11 3.15 -16.40
N PRO A 40 2.32 2.67 -16.74
CA PRO A 40 2.84 1.37 -16.30
C PRO A 40 3.28 1.31 -14.82
N SER A 41 3.14 2.40 -14.08
CA SER A 41 3.48 2.48 -12.64
C SER A 41 2.34 2.99 -11.76
N HIS A 42 1.14 3.13 -12.34
CA HIS A 42 -0.01 3.77 -11.68
C HIS A 42 -0.88 2.77 -10.92
N TYR A 43 -1.17 3.08 -9.66
CA TYR A 43 -2.05 2.30 -8.79
C TYR A 43 -2.90 3.23 -7.95
N LEU A 44 -4.20 2.94 -7.85
CA LEU A 44 -5.11 3.54 -6.88
C LEU A 44 -5.98 2.44 -6.27
N GLY A 45 -5.93 2.29 -4.95
CA GLY A 45 -6.74 1.25 -4.29
C GLY A 45 -6.60 1.23 -2.77
N PHE A 46 -7.36 0.34 -2.14
CA PHE A 46 -7.37 0.14 -0.70
C PHE A 46 -6.52 -1.07 -0.31
N LYS A 47 -5.71 -0.91 0.72
CA LYS A 47 -4.94 -1.99 1.34
C LYS A 47 -5.14 -1.98 2.86
N ILE A 48 -5.11 -3.17 3.45
CA ILE A 48 -5.10 -3.35 4.90
C ILE A 48 -3.70 -3.77 5.34
N PHE A 49 -3.27 -3.23 6.48
CA PHE A 49 -2.07 -3.65 7.16
C PHE A 49 -2.42 -3.94 8.61
N VAL A 50 -1.93 -5.07 9.11
CA VAL A 50 -1.96 -5.45 10.51
C VAL A 50 -0.53 -5.43 11.00
N THR A 51 -0.24 -4.56 11.96
CA THR A 51 1.09 -4.50 12.58
C THR A 51 1.13 -5.46 13.76
N ASP A 52 2.26 -6.14 13.92
CA ASP A 52 2.50 -6.93 15.12
C ASP A 52 2.69 -6.00 16.32
N SER A 53 2.38 -6.51 17.50
CA SER A 53 2.55 -5.77 18.75
C SER A 53 3.86 -6.18 19.39
N ALA A 54 4.70 -5.20 19.76
CA ALA A 54 5.95 -5.47 20.48
C ALA A 54 5.75 -6.27 21.78
N ASP A 55 4.58 -6.16 22.41
CA ASP A 55 4.14 -7.02 23.52
C ASP A 55 2.65 -7.37 23.37
N ALA A 56 2.36 -8.57 22.84
CA ALA A 56 1.01 -9.04 22.61
C ALA A 56 0.17 -9.25 23.88
N ARG A 57 0.77 -9.20 25.07
CA ARG A 57 0.06 -9.30 26.36
C ARG A 57 -0.44 -7.94 26.85
N LEU A 58 0.21 -6.85 26.41
CA LEU A 58 -0.08 -5.48 26.85
C LEU A 58 -0.67 -4.61 25.75
N ILE A 59 -0.35 -4.90 24.48
CA ILE A 59 -0.73 -4.10 23.33
C ILE A 59 -1.44 -5.00 22.32
N THR A 60 -2.71 -4.72 22.05
CA THR A 60 -3.44 -5.41 21.00
C THR A 60 -2.88 -5.05 19.63
N ARG A 61 -2.85 -6.02 18.71
CA ARG A 61 -2.50 -5.78 17.31
C ARG A 61 -3.34 -4.65 16.74
N ARG A 62 -2.71 -3.82 15.91
CA ARG A 62 -3.38 -2.69 15.25
C ARG A 62 -3.58 -3.05 13.79
N HIS A 63 -4.78 -2.80 13.29
CA HIS A 63 -5.07 -2.83 11.87
C HIS A 63 -5.38 -1.43 11.38
N SER A 64 -4.99 -1.13 10.14
CA SER A 64 -5.31 0.12 9.47
C SER A 64 -5.58 -0.12 8.00
N VAL A 65 -6.58 0.60 7.47
CA VAL A 65 -6.92 0.58 6.05
C VAL A 65 -6.40 1.86 5.42
N HIS A 66 -5.62 1.71 4.36
CA HIS A 66 -5.06 2.82 3.63
C HIS A 66 -5.64 2.88 2.23
N LEU A 67 -6.03 4.08 1.80
CA LEU A 67 -6.10 4.43 0.39
C LEU A 67 -4.68 4.73 -0.07
N GLU A 68 -4.20 3.96 -1.03
CA GLU A 68 -2.88 4.15 -1.63
C GLU A 68 -3.02 4.69 -3.05
N TYR A 69 -2.21 5.69 -3.35
CA TYR A 69 -2.06 6.26 -4.67
C TYR A 69 -0.58 6.32 -5.03
N MET A 70 -0.21 5.65 -6.12
CA MET A 70 1.18 5.56 -6.58
C MET A 70 1.27 5.82 -8.07
N GLY A 71 2.36 6.44 -8.50
CA GLY A 71 2.62 6.64 -9.91
C GLY A 71 3.88 7.45 -10.16
N LEU A 72 4.00 7.87 -11.42
CA LEU A 72 5.04 8.79 -11.88
C LEU A 72 4.38 10.09 -12.31
N THR A 73 4.99 11.23 -11.99
CA THR A 73 4.60 12.56 -12.45
C THR A 73 5.80 13.28 -13.04
N ARG A 74 5.58 14.35 -13.81
CA ARG A 74 6.65 15.22 -14.32
C ARG A 74 6.63 16.56 -13.62
N LEU A 75 7.81 16.97 -13.16
CA LEU A 75 8.04 18.31 -12.66
C LEU A 75 8.11 19.30 -13.83
N ARG A 76 7.95 20.59 -13.51
CA ARG A 76 8.09 21.68 -14.50
C ARG A 76 9.49 21.73 -15.11
N THR A 77 10.50 21.20 -14.42
CA THR A 77 11.89 21.03 -14.87
C THR A 77 12.06 19.93 -15.92
N GLY A 78 11.03 19.11 -16.15
CA GLY A 78 11.08 17.94 -17.05
C GLY A 78 11.50 16.64 -16.36
N GLU A 79 11.90 16.70 -15.09
CA GLU A 79 12.28 15.52 -14.29
C GLU A 79 11.06 14.64 -13.98
N VAL A 80 11.28 13.33 -13.94
CA VAL A 80 10.26 12.34 -13.59
C VAL A 80 10.38 12.02 -12.11
N LEU A 81 9.29 12.21 -11.36
CA LEU A 81 9.19 11.93 -9.95
C LEU A 81 8.23 10.77 -9.71
N GLY A 82 8.68 9.75 -8.99
CA GLY A 82 7.79 8.74 -8.41
C GLY A 82 7.16 9.25 -7.12
N TYR A 83 5.86 8.99 -6.95
CA TYR A 83 5.16 9.26 -5.71
C TYR A 83 4.47 8.00 -5.21
N HIS A 84 4.41 7.86 -3.89
CA HIS A 84 3.59 6.89 -3.19
C HIS A 84 2.95 7.61 -2.01
N ILE A 85 1.64 7.74 -2.05
CA ILE A 85 0.84 8.42 -1.04
C ILE A 85 -0.03 7.38 -0.36
N MET A 86 0.05 7.32 0.96
CA MET A 86 -0.77 6.44 1.79
C MET A 86 -1.59 7.29 2.74
N GLN A 87 -2.91 7.15 2.69
CA GLN A 87 -3.81 7.85 3.60
C GLN A 87 -4.66 6.83 4.36
N SER A 88 -4.60 6.86 5.69
CA SER A 88 -5.49 6.06 6.54
C SER A 88 -6.93 6.55 6.38
N VAL A 89 -7.85 5.62 6.14
CA VAL A 89 -9.26 5.90 5.84
C VAL A 89 -10.17 4.99 6.64
N ALA A 90 -11.27 5.55 7.15
CA ALA A 90 -12.35 4.78 7.74
C ALA A 90 -13.36 4.40 6.66
N GLN A 91 -13.26 3.18 6.13
CA GLN A 91 -14.20 2.65 5.14
C GLN A 91 -15.21 1.71 5.83
N PRO A 92 -16.51 2.05 5.87
CA PRO A 92 -17.52 1.24 6.57
C PRO A 92 -17.59 -0.21 6.09
N LYS A 93 -17.31 -0.44 4.80
CA LYS A 93 -17.30 -1.77 4.16
C LYS A 93 -16.16 -2.68 4.64
N PHE A 94 -15.12 -2.12 5.26
CA PHE A 94 -13.92 -2.84 5.71
C PHE A 94 -13.72 -2.73 7.22
N ARG A 95 -14.76 -2.33 7.94
CA ARG A 95 -14.75 -2.26 9.40
C ARG A 95 -14.90 -3.69 9.93
N THR A 96 -13.78 -4.30 10.33
CA THR A 96 -13.76 -5.54 11.12
C THR A 96 -14.35 -5.34 12.50
#